data_AF-A0A3S0CHX3-F1
#
_entry.id   AF-A0A3S0CHX3-F1
#
_cell.length_a   1.000
_cell.length_b   1.000
_cell.length_c   1.000
_cell.angle_alpha   90.00
_cell.angle_beta   90.00
_cell.angle_gamma   90.00
#
_symmetry.space_group_name_H-M   'P 1'
#
loop_
_entity.id
_entity.type
_entity.pdbx_description
1 polymer ?
#
loop_
_entity_poly.entity_id
_entity_poly.type
_entity_poly.pdbx_seq_one_letter_code
_entity_poly.pdbx_strand_id
1 'polypeptide(L)'
;MPIAQARAETLTLLINIYNILSDKYDVGEWVPKTNADQVGLTTGLQCPEGYASETYRLASSTRPLTEENWDQALQDVYELAKPYGFTAPQPYVHSEGNAAVLFNPNNGATLNIGYIGLTSIDIDTGCAQGVGFDDWPEGTEPIPEYLRGSGRGTWATIEPEEWPTTTPTPVTEETTP
;
A
#
# COMPACT_ATOMS: atom_id res chain seq x y z
N MET A 1 2.51 -4.86 -16.88
CA MET A 1 2.40 -5.80 -15.74
C MET A 1 0.91 -6.04 -15.49
N PRO A 2 0.45 -7.28 -15.26
CA PRO A 2 -0.92 -7.58 -14.88
C PRO A 2 -1.31 -6.94 -13.53
N ILE A 3 -2.57 -6.56 -13.35
CA ILE A 3 -3.06 -5.88 -12.14
C ILE A 3 -2.86 -6.72 -10.86
N ALA A 4 -3.10 -8.04 -10.91
CA ALA A 4 -2.87 -8.93 -9.76
C ALA A 4 -1.39 -8.98 -9.32
N GLN A 5 -0.46 -8.95 -10.27
CA GLN A 5 0.97 -8.87 -9.96
C GLN A 5 1.33 -7.50 -9.37
N ALA A 6 0.85 -6.41 -9.96
CA ALA A 6 1.11 -5.06 -9.46
C ALA A 6 0.58 -4.89 -8.03
N ARG A 7 -0.59 -5.45 -7.75
CA ARG A 7 -1.19 -5.54 -6.41
C ARG A 7 -0.28 -6.27 -5.42
N ALA A 8 0.20 -7.46 -5.76
CA ALA A 8 1.09 -8.23 -4.89
C ALA A 8 2.39 -7.48 -4.56
N GLU A 9 3.00 -6.85 -5.57
CA GLU A 9 4.23 -6.05 -5.41
C GLU A 9 3.99 -4.81 -4.54
N THR A 10 2.91 -4.06 -4.80
CA THR A 10 2.53 -2.87 -4.02
C THR A 10 2.22 -3.21 -2.56
N LEU A 11 1.49 -4.30 -2.31
CA LEU A 11 1.18 -4.76 -0.96
C LEU A 11 2.45 -5.23 -0.24
N THR A 12 3.33 -5.97 -0.91
CA THR A 12 4.62 -6.37 -0.34
C THR A 12 5.44 -5.16 0.09
N LEU A 13 5.53 -4.12 -0.76
CA LEU A 13 6.21 -2.88 -0.42
C LEU A 13 5.55 -2.18 0.78
N LEU A 14 4.22 -2.06 0.80
CA LEU A 14 3.47 -1.45 1.89
C LEU A 14 3.71 -2.14 3.24
N ILE A 15 3.67 -3.48 3.26
CA ILE A 15 3.94 -4.27 4.46
C ILE A 15 5.38 -4.10 4.94
N ASN A 16 6.36 -4.08 4.02
CA ASN A 16 7.76 -3.82 4.38
C ASN A 16 7.96 -2.43 4.96
N ILE A 17 7.22 -1.43 4.46
CA ILE A 17 7.22 -0.08 5.04
C ILE A 17 6.63 -0.08 6.45
N TYR A 18 5.51 -0.77 6.69
CA TYR A 18 4.97 -0.90 8.04
C TYR A 18 5.96 -1.55 9.00
N ASN A 19 6.64 -2.61 8.57
CA ASN A 19 7.62 -3.32 9.38
C ASN A 19 8.81 -2.43 9.73
N ILE A 20 9.45 -1.77 8.76
CA ILE A 20 10.61 -0.91 9.05
C ILE A 20 10.24 0.28 9.95
N LEU A 21 9.03 0.83 9.76
CA LEU A 21 8.55 1.94 10.58
C LEU A 21 8.29 1.52 12.02
N SER A 22 7.69 0.34 12.23
CA SER A 22 7.50 -0.24 13.56
C SER A 22 8.82 -0.59 14.23
N ASP A 23 9.71 -1.30 13.52
CA ASP A 23 10.93 -1.85 14.10
C ASP A 23 11.95 -0.78 14.47
N LYS A 24 12.09 0.27 13.65
CA LYS A 24 13.14 1.28 13.82
C LYS A 24 12.67 2.55 14.52
N TYR A 25 11.38 2.90 14.41
CA TYR A 25 10.87 4.20 14.87
C TYR A 25 9.75 4.09 15.91
N ASP A 26 9.39 2.88 16.34
CA ASP A 26 8.40 2.61 17.38
C ASP A 26 7.06 3.35 17.18
N VAL A 27 6.56 3.35 15.93
CA VAL A 27 5.26 3.95 15.57
C VAL A 27 4.06 3.21 16.21
N GLY A 28 4.31 2.21 17.05
CA GLY A 28 3.32 1.45 17.77
C GLY A 28 2.55 0.47 16.88
N GLU A 29 1.37 0.06 17.35
CA GLU A 29 0.50 -0.85 16.61
C GLU A 29 -0.08 -0.18 15.38
N TRP A 30 -0.26 -0.95 14.31
CA TRP A 30 -0.99 -0.55 13.10
C TRP A 30 -2.47 -0.90 13.26
N VAL A 31 -3.32 0.12 13.36
CA VAL A 31 -4.76 -0.06 13.48
C VAL A 31 -5.37 -0.11 12.07
N PRO A 32 -5.98 -1.24 11.66
CA PRO A 32 -6.59 -1.35 10.34
C PRO A 32 -7.77 -0.40 10.20
N LYS A 33 -8.00 0.11 8.99
CA LYS A 33 -9.18 0.93 8.70
C LYS A 33 -10.41 0.04 8.62
N THR A 34 -11.41 0.35 9.45
CA THR A 34 -12.69 -0.41 9.53
C THR A 34 -13.90 0.42 9.15
N ASN A 35 -13.76 1.75 9.08
CA ASN A 35 -14.84 2.71 8.80
C ASN A 35 -14.59 3.57 7.55
N ALA A 36 -13.56 3.23 6.78
CA ALA A 36 -13.19 3.87 5.53
C ALA A 36 -12.52 2.85 4.63
N ASP A 37 -12.55 3.08 3.32
CA ASP A 37 -11.98 2.20 2.30
C ASP A 37 -10.49 1.92 2.56
N GLN A 38 -10.10 0.64 2.63
CA GLN A 38 -8.68 0.24 2.66
C GLN A 38 -8.10 0.16 1.24
N VAL A 39 -8.95 -0.15 0.27
CA VAL A 39 -8.58 -0.31 -1.13
C VAL A 39 -9.57 0.47 -2.01
N GLY A 40 -9.04 1.20 -2.99
CA GLY A 40 -9.79 2.06 -3.91
C GLY A 40 -9.21 2.05 -5.32
N LEU A 41 -9.94 2.59 -6.31
CA LEU A 41 -9.33 2.95 -7.58
C LEU A 41 -8.52 4.22 -7.36
N THR A 42 -7.33 4.28 -7.93
CA THR A 42 -6.49 5.48 -7.81
C THR A 42 -7.19 6.67 -8.45
N THR A 43 -7.51 7.66 -7.63
CA THR A 43 -8.16 8.88 -8.08
C THR A 43 -7.12 9.82 -8.69
N GLY A 44 -7.41 10.36 -9.88
CA GLY A 44 -6.56 11.36 -10.53
C GLY A 44 -5.42 10.81 -11.39
N LEU A 45 -5.18 9.48 -11.38
CA LEU A 45 -4.27 8.83 -12.34
C LEU A 45 -5.06 8.39 -13.58
N GLN A 46 -4.72 8.94 -14.74
CA GLN A 46 -5.32 8.55 -16.01
C GLN A 46 -4.55 7.39 -16.63
N CYS A 47 -5.10 6.19 -16.53
CA CYS A 47 -4.54 5.02 -17.18
C CYS A 47 -5.03 4.87 -18.64
N PRO A 48 -4.19 4.30 -19.54
CA PRO A 48 -4.62 3.92 -20.88
C PRO A 48 -5.81 2.95 -20.84
N GLU A 49 -6.52 2.84 -21.96
CA GLU A 49 -7.60 1.85 -22.10
C GLU A 49 -7.07 0.43 -21.84
N GLY A 50 -7.81 -0.36 -21.05
CA GLY A 50 -7.41 -1.70 -20.62
C GLY A 50 -6.39 -1.73 -19.48
N TYR A 51 -6.10 -0.58 -18.86
CA TYR A 51 -5.26 -0.47 -17.68
C TYR A 51 -6.04 0.18 -16.53
N ALA A 52 -5.71 -0.22 -15.30
CA ALA A 52 -6.27 0.31 -14.07
C ALA A 52 -5.16 0.59 -13.05
N SER A 53 -5.49 1.36 -12.02
CA SER A 53 -4.63 1.57 -10.86
C SER A 53 -5.46 1.48 -9.60
N GLU A 54 -4.90 0.84 -8.58
CA GLU A 54 -5.50 0.65 -7.27
C GLU A 54 -4.66 1.39 -6.21
N THR A 55 -5.32 1.99 -5.24
CA THR A 55 -4.70 2.66 -4.09
C THR A 55 -4.97 1.86 -2.83
N TYR A 56 -3.92 1.70 -2.02
CA TYR A 56 -3.90 0.91 -0.80
C TYR A 56 -3.58 1.78 0.40
N ARG A 57 -4.47 1.71 1.40
CA ARG A 57 -4.36 2.40 2.69
C ARG A 57 -4.88 1.52 3.81
N LEU A 58 -4.09 0.52 4.19
CA LEU A 58 -4.55 -0.55 5.07
C LEU A 58 -4.74 -0.08 6.52
N ALA A 59 -3.78 0.65 7.08
CA ALA A 59 -3.78 0.99 8.51
C ALA A 59 -3.21 2.38 8.78
N SER A 60 -3.31 2.80 10.03
CA SER A 60 -2.59 3.97 10.55
C SER A 60 -1.98 3.61 11.90
N SER A 61 -0.81 4.18 12.18
CA SER A 61 -0.07 3.85 13.40
C SER A 61 -0.68 4.54 14.61
N THR A 62 -0.64 3.88 15.78
CA THR A 62 -1.09 4.46 17.06
C THR A 62 -0.16 5.57 17.57
N ARG A 63 1.11 5.58 17.16
CA ARG A 63 2.09 6.63 17.47
C ARG A 63 2.65 7.23 16.18
N PRO A 64 2.52 8.55 15.96
CA PRO A 64 3.08 9.17 14.76
C PRO A 64 4.61 9.18 14.79
N LEU A 65 5.22 9.24 13.61
CA LEU A 65 6.60 9.73 13.48
C LEU A 65 6.70 11.15 14.04
N THR A 66 7.92 11.58 14.30
CA THR A 66 8.22 12.92 14.84
C THR A 66 9.16 13.66 13.90
N GLU A 67 9.28 14.98 14.07
CA GLU A 67 10.25 15.79 13.33
C GLU A 67 11.68 15.29 13.50
N GLU A 68 12.04 14.76 14.68
CA GLU A 68 13.37 14.22 14.96
C GLU A 68 13.71 13.00 14.08
N ASN A 69 12.72 12.15 13.82
CA ASN A 69 12.92 10.88 13.12
C ASN A 69 12.49 10.93 11.63
N TRP A 70 11.83 12.01 11.22
CA TRP A 70 11.18 12.12 9.91
C TRP A 70 12.14 11.91 8.74
N ASP A 71 13.24 12.66 8.69
CA ASP A 71 14.15 12.62 7.55
C ASP A 71 14.75 11.23 7.34
N GLN A 72 15.10 10.55 8.45
CA GLN A 72 15.65 9.20 8.38
C GLN A 72 14.57 8.17 8.02
N ALA A 73 13.35 8.29 8.55
CA ALA A 73 12.23 7.42 8.19
C ALA A 73 11.86 7.54 6.71
N LEU A 74 11.85 8.78 6.20
CA LEU A 74 11.58 9.06 4.80
C LEU A 74 12.67 8.47 3.88
N GLN A 75 13.94 8.55 4.27
CA GLN A 75 15.04 7.93 3.54
C GLN A 75 14.94 6.40 3.52
N ASP A 76 14.61 5.78 4.66
CA ASP A 76 14.44 4.33 4.76
C ASP A 76 13.28 3.83 3.88
N VAL A 77 12.16 4.54 3.88
CA VAL A 77 11.02 4.26 2.99
C VAL A 77 11.42 4.38 1.52
N TYR A 78 12.23 5.39 1.17
CA TYR A 78 12.75 5.52 -0.18
C TYR A 78 13.66 4.37 -0.60
N GLU A 79 14.58 3.91 0.26
CA GLU A 79 15.43 2.77 -0.07
C GLU A 79 14.62 1.47 -0.28
N LEU A 80 13.50 1.28 0.44
CA LEU A 80 12.57 0.18 0.17
C LEU A 80 11.80 0.33 -1.14
N ALA A 81 11.40 1.55 -1.50
CA ALA A 81 10.57 1.82 -2.67
C ALA A 81 11.38 1.88 -3.98
N LYS A 82 12.67 2.21 -3.91
CA LYS A 82 13.57 2.37 -5.06
C LYS A 82 13.65 1.15 -5.99
N PRO A 83 13.73 -0.11 -5.51
CA PRO A 83 13.68 -1.29 -6.38
C PRO A 83 12.38 -1.41 -7.20
N TYR A 84 11.28 -0.82 -6.73
CA TYR A 84 9.99 -0.79 -7.43
C TYR A 84 9.90 0.36 -8.44
N GLY A 85 10.96 1.16 -8.60
CA GLY A 85 11.03 2.26 -9.56
C GLY A 85 10.60 3.62 -9.02
N PHE A 86 10.34 3.76 -7.72
CA PHE A 86 10.06 5.05 -7.11
C PHE A 86 11.31 5.94 -7.09
N THR A 87 11.09 7.23 -7.33
CA THR A 87 12.12 8.26 -7.27
C THR A 87 12.22 8.88 -5.89
N ALA A 88 13.25 9.70 -5.69
CA ALA A 88 13.52 10.37 -4.43
C ALA A 88 12.28 11.14 -3.93
N PRO A 89 12.07 11.18 -2.59
CA PRO A 89 10.91 11.80 -1.99
C PRO A 89 10.87 13.30 -2.27
N GLN A 90 9.67 13.82 -2.52
CA GLN A 90 9.38 15.24 -2.69
C GLN A 90 8.41 15.70 -1.60
N PRO A 91 8.55 16.93 -1.08
CA PRO A 91 7.57 17.48 -0.13
C PRO A 91 6.16 17.45 -0.72
N TYR A 92 5.17 17.03 0.07
CA TYR A 92 3.78 17.04 -0.40
C TYR A 92 3.22 18.47 -0.39
N VAL A 93 2.98 19.03 -1.57
CA VAL A 93 2.71 20.47 -1.76
C VAL A 93 1.32 20.90 -1.23
N HIS A 94 0.38 19.97 -1.08
CA HIS A 94 -1.02 20.28 -0.70
C HIS A 94 -1.31 20.20 0.79
N SER A 95 -0.34 19.79 1.63
CA SER A 95 -0.45 19.88 3.09
C SER A 95 0.74 20.67 3.63
N GLU A 96 0.48 21.75 4.38
CA GLU A 96 1.54 22.44 5.12
C GLU A 96 2.12 21.49 6.17
N GLY A 97 3.39 21.09 6.02
CA GLY A 97 4.16 20.25 6.96
C GLY A 97 4.40 18.79 6.54
N ASN A 98 5.37 18.15 7.21
CA ASN A 98 5.48 16.74 7.66
C ASN A 98 4.88 15.60 6.82
N ALA A 99 4.85 15.74 5.49
CA ALA A 99 4.43 14.72 4.54
C ALA A 99 5.28 14.79 3.26
N ALA A 100 5.46 13.64 2.61
CA ALA A 100 6.21 13.51 1.37
C ALA A 100 5.53 12.51 0.43
N VAL A 101 5.81 12.70 -0.86
CA VAL A 101 5.39 11.81 -1.93
C VAL A 101 6.61 11.27 -2.66
N LEU A 102 6.61 9.96 -2.92
CA LEU A 102 7.51 9.33 -3.87
C LEU A 102 6.71 9.03 -5.13
N PHE A 103 7.30 9.30 -6.29
CA PHE A 103 6.66 9.11 -7.58
C PHE A 103 7.40 8.06 -8.41
N ASN A 104 6.66 7.14 -9.04
CA ASN A 104 7.20 6.21 -10.02
C ASN A 104 6.89 6.73 -11.44
N PRO A 105 7.88 7.28 -12.16
CA PRO A 105 7.66 7.87 -13.49
C PRO A 105 7.31 6.85 -14.57
N ASN A 106 7.52 5.54 -14.33
CA ASN A 106 7.29 4.52 -15.34
C ASN A 106 5.81 4.14 -15.48
N ASN A 107 5.04 4.23 -14.39
CA ASN A 107 3.64 3.80 -14.34
C ASN A 107 2.70 4.81 -13.66
N GLY A 108 3.24 5.94 -13.17
CA GLY A 108 2.47 7.00 -12.52
C GLY A 108 2.08 6.71 -11.07
N ALA A 109 2.58 5.64 -10.46
CA ALA A 109 2.27 5.31 -9.06
C ALA A 109 2.78 6.38 -8.10
N THR A 110 2.00 6.65 -7.05
CA THR A 110 2.44 7.47 -5.92
C THR A 110 2.51 6.66 -4.64
N LEU A 111 3.44 7.04 -3.77
CA LEU A 111 3.53 6.58 -2.39
C LEU A 111 3.55 7.84 -1.53
N ASN A 112 2.49 8.05 -0.75
CA ASN A 112 2.36 9.16 0.17
C ASN A 112 2.63 8.66 1.58
N ILE A 113 3.50 9.39 2.30
CA ILE A 113 3.79 9.16 3.71
C ILE A 113 3.60 10.48 4.45
N GLY A 114 2.96 10.42 5.61
CA GLY A 114 2.79 11.58 6.50
C GLY A 114 2.62 11.17 7.94
N TYR A 115 2.84 12.13 8.86
CA TYR A 115 2.78 11.88 10.31
C TYR A 115 2.02 12.92 11.13
N ILE A 116 1.20 13.76 10.49
CA ILE A 116 0.39 14.74 11.20
C ILE A 116 -0.70 14.01 12.02
N GLY A 117 -0.45 13.87 13.33
CA GLY A 117 -1.33 13.19 14.28
C GLY A 117 -1.15 11.66 14.33
N LEU A 118 -1.01 11.00 13.17
CA LEU A 118 -0.78 9.56 13.03
C LEU A 118 0.16 9.31 11.84
N THR A 119 0.97 8.25 11.87
CA THR A 119 1.70 7.83 10.66
C THR A 119 0.73 7.10 9.73
N SER A 120 0.65 7.56 8.49
CA SER A 120 -0.14 6.90 7.44
C SER A 120 0.66 6.76 6.16
N ILE A 121 0.45 5.62 5.49
CA ILE A 121 1.05 5.29 4.20
C ILE A 121 -0.09 4.97 3.25
N ASP A 122 -0.09 5.64 2.11
CA ASP A 122 -1.02 5.42 1.01
C ASP A 122 -0.16 5.14 -0.24
N ILE A 123 -0.39 4.01 -0.92
CA ILE A 123 0.43 3.63 -2.08
C ILE A 123 -0.43 3.12 -3.24
N ASP A 124 -0.05 3.50 -4.45
CA ASP A 124 -0.71 3.08 -5.68
C ASP A 124 0.05 1.94 -6.38
N THR A 125 -0.67 1.13 -7.14
CA THR A 125 -0.05 0.20 -8.10
C THR A 125 0.56 0.92 -9.31
N GLY A 126 0.08 2.14 -9.59
CA GLY A 126 0.24 2.75 -10.90
C GLY A 126 -0.56 2.00 -11.96
N CYS A 127 -0.47 2.46 -13.20
CA CYS A 127 -1.20 1.83 -14.29
C CYS A 127 -0.67 0.43 -14.60
N ALA A 128 -1.50 -0.58 -14.36
CA ALA A 128 -1.26 -1.98 -14.67
C ALA A 128 -2.38 -2.52 -15.57
N GLN A 129 -2.07 -3.54 -16.36
CA GLN A 129 -2.99 -4.10 -17.35
C GLN A 129 -4.08 -4.91 -16.65
N GLY A 130 -5.34 -4.64 -16.99
CA GLY A 130 -6.51 -5.32 -16.42
C GLY A 130 -7.60 -4.34 -15.98
N VAL A 131 -8.63 -4.89 -15.33
CA VAL A 131 -9.69 -4.11 -14.67
C VAL A 131 -9.37 -4.06 -13.18
N GLY A 132 -9.62 -2.91 -12.54
CA GLY A 132 -9.39 -2.78 -11.10
C GLY A 132 -10.25 -3.78 -10.33
N PHE A 133 -9.64 -4.39 -9.32
CA PHE A 133 -10.19 -5.46 -8.46
C PHE A 133 -10.58 -6.75 -9.17
N ASP A 134 -10.32 -6.88 -10.48
CA ASP A 134 -10.35 -8.20 -11.11
C ASP A 134 -9.29 -9.07 -10.42
N ASP A 135 -9.63 -10.35 -10.36
CA ASP A 135 -8.87 -11.39 -9.67
C ASP A 135 -8.65 -11.10 -8.19
N TRP A 136 -9.35 -10.14 -7.56
CA TRP A 136 -9.34 -10.03 -6.10
C TRP A 136 -10.03 -11.28 -5.49
N PRO A 137 -9.43 -12.01 -4.52
CA PRO A 137 -8.27 -11.65 -3.70
C PRO A 137 -6.90 -12.22 -4.16
N GLU A 138 -6.76 -12.77 -5.35
CA GLU A 138 -5.46 -13.13 -5.94
C GLU A 138 -4.53 -11.89 -5.98
N GLY A 139 -3.29 -12.07 -5.55
CA GLY A 139 -2.31 -11.00 -5.37
C GLY A 139 -2.43 -10.27 -4.03
N THR A 140 -3.37 -10.63 -3.16
CA THR A 140 -3.53 -10.04 -1.81
C THR A 140 -2.94 -10.88 -0.70
N GLU A 141 -2.33 -12.02 -1.03
CA GLU A 141 -1.69 -12.95 -0.11
C GLU A 141 -0.69 -12.26 0.85
N PRO A 142 0.03 -11.18 0.44
CA PRO A 142 0.90 -10.46 1.36
C PRO A 142 0.18 -9.75 2.53
N ILE A 143 -1.13 -9.49 2.47
CA ILE A 143 -1.86 -8.76 3.52
C ILE A 143 -2.05 -9.67 4.75
N PRO A 144 -1.37 -9.38 5.88
CA PRO A 144 -1.55 -10.12 7.13
C PRO A 144 -2.95 -9.91 7.72
N GLU A 145 -3.46 -10.91 8.43
CA GLU A 145 -4.80 -10.89 9.00
C GLU A 145 -5.08 -9.66 9.89
N TYR A 146 -4.11 -9.25 10.71
CA TYR A 146 -4.26 -8.10 11.62
C TYR A 146 -4.37 -6.74 10.90
N LEU A 147 -4.03 -6.67 9.61
CA LEU A 147 -4.16 -5.46 8.79
C LEU A 147 -5.45 -5.46 7.95
N ARG A 148 -6.27 -6.49 8.05
CA ARG A 148 -7.53 -6.62 7.31
C ARG A 148 -8.65 -5.93 8.08
N GLY A 149 -9.36 -5.04 7.40
CA GLY A 149 -10.44 -4.23 7.95
C GLY A 149 -11.62 -4.19 7.00
N SER A 150 -12.03 -3.00 6.57
CA SER A 150 -13.17 -2.77 5.67
C SER A 150 -12.98 -3.30 4.24
N GLY A 151 -11.75 -3.58 3.81
CA GLY A 151 -11.47 -4.04 2.45
C GLY A 151 -11.73 -2.99 1.39
N ARG A 152 -12.42 -3.40 0.32
CA ARG A 152 -12.78 -2.52 -0.80
C ARG A 152 -13.84 -1.53 -0.36
N GLY A 153 -13.70 -0.31 -0.85
CA GLY A 153 -14.53 0.79 -0.44
C GLY A 153 -16.01 0.73 -0.81
N THR A 154 -16.78 1.63 -0.19
CA THR A 154 -18.24 1.81 -0.42
C THR A 154 -18.67 2.14 -1.86
N TRP A 155 -17.72 2.43 -2.76
CA TRP A 155 -17.97 2.57 -4.20
C TRP A 155 -18.12 1.21 -4.91
N ALA A 156 -17.67 0.12 -4.29
CA ALA A 156 -18.11 -1.21 -4.62
C ALA A 156 -19.49 -1.40 -3.96
N THR A 157 -20.53 -1.63 -4.75
CA THR A 157 -21.88 -2.02 -4.27
C THR A 157 -21.88 -3.45 -3.70
N ILE A 158 -20.80 -3.82 -3.03
CA ILE A 158 -20.45 -5.14 -2.55
C ILE A 158 -20.62 -5.07 -1.02
N GLU A 159 -21.35 -6.02 -0.44
CA GLU A 159 -21.43 -6.16 1.02
C GLU A 159 -20.02 -6.20 1.64
N PRO A 160 -19.83 -5.81 2.93
CA PRO A 160 -18.54 -5.90 3.59
C PRO A 160 -17.91 -7.27 3.32
N GLU A 161 -16.82 -7.25 2.58
CA GLU A 161 -16.32 -8.46 1.96
C GLU A 161 -15.57 -9.30 2.99
N GLU A 162 -15.91 -10.58 3.10
CA GLU A 162 -15.19 -11.49 3.99
C GLU A 162 -13.79 -11.75 3.42
N TRP A 163 -12.77 -11.32 4.17
CA TRP A 163 -11.39 -11.62 3.83
C TRP A 163 -11.14 -13.13 3.86
N PRO A 164 -10.36 -13.68 2.92
CA PRO A 164 -10.01 -15.09 2.94
C PRO A 164 -9.22 -15.42 4.22
N THR A 165 -9.78 -16.14 5.17
CA THR A 165 -9.18 -16.39 6.51
C THR A 165 -7.91 -17.25 6.50
N THR A 166 -7.40 -17.62 5.33
CA THR A 166 -6.22 -18.48 5.17
C THR A 166 -5.23 -17.86 4.20
N THR A 167 -3.99 -17.64 4.65
CA THR A 167 -2.84 -17.47 3.77
C THR A 167 -2.69 -18.74 2.92
N PRO A 168 -2.62 -18.67 1.58
CA PRO A 168 -2.41 -19.87 0.79
C PRO A 168 -1.08 -20.51 1.18
N THR A 169 -1.14 -21.81 1.49
CA THR A 169 0.06 -22.60 1.76
C THR A 169 0.94 -22.55 0.51
N PRO A 170 2.24 -22.23 0.61
CA PRO A 170 3.13 -22.29 -0.54
C PRO A 170 3.05 -23.69 -1.14
N VAL A 171 2.75 -23.78 -2.44
CA VAL A 171 2.76 -25.05 -3.17
C VAL A 171 4.20 -25.53 -3.14
N THR A 172 4.48 -26.46 -2.23
CA THR A 172 5.72 -27.21 -2.26
C THR A 172 5.48 -28.24 -3.35
N GLU A 173 6.12 -28.10 -4.51
CA GLU A 173 6.13 -29.16 -5.51
C GLU A 173 6.74 -30.41 -4.86
N GLU A 174 5.88 -31.34 -4.41
CA GLU A 174 6.31 -32.69 -4.08
C GLU A 174 6.72 -33.37 -5.38
N THR A 175 8.03 -33.41 -5.62
CA THR A 175 8.62 -34.32 -6.59
C THR A 175 8.32 -35.75 -6.11
N THR A 176 7.35 -36.40 -6.74
CA THR A 176 7.01 -37.80 -6.43
C THR A 176 8.06 -38.72 -7.07
N PRO A 177 8.55 -39.77 -6.37
CA PRO A 177 9.67 -40.62 -6.79
C PRO A 177 9.39 -41.54 -8.00
#